data_AF-A0A7S0DRJ8-F1
#
_entry.id   AF-A0A7S0DRJ8-F1
#
_cell.length_a   1.000
_cell.length_b   1.000
_cell.length_c   1.000
_cell.angle_alpha   90.00
_cell.angle_beta   90.00
_cell.angle_gamma   90.00
#
_symmetry.space_group_name_H-M   'P 1'
#
loop_
_entity.id
_entity.type
_entity.pdbx_description
1 polymer ?
#
loop_
_entity_poly.entity_id
_entity_poly.type
_entity_poly.pdbx_seq_one_letter_code
_entity_poly.pdbx_strand_id
1 'polypeptide(L)'
;IMNIFFQRFRWFKVLRSFRAFRAWRTITHSQNMRIVVKSILSTLHMFGNIAMVMLVIFLIFGVIGVQLFKGRLRLCIQNDGTQLPQFNEDECLSLGHRWENPNIANFDNIGSALILLVEVASVEMWPDRMYTVMDATPSGERPRRNGNAVPAALFFVSFFIIGSFLVISL
;
A
#
# COMPACT_ATOMS: atom_id res chain seq x y z
N ILE A 1 -7.29 -21.99 -35.35
CA ILE A 1 -6.97 -22.41 -33.96
C ILE A 1 -5.78 -21.68 -33.35
N MET A 2 -4.74 -21.31 -34.11
CA MET A 2 -3.56 -20.58 -33.58
C MET A 2 -3.78 -19.09 -33.23
N ASN A 3 -4.84 -18.45 -33.76
CA ASN A 3 -5.17 -17.03 -33.48
C ASN A 3 -6.02 -16.79 -32.21
N ILE A 4 -6.57 -17.85 -31.60
CA ILE A 4 -7.46 -17.72 -30.43
C ILE A 4 -6.66 -17.85 -29.11
N PHE A 5 -5.55 -18.59 -29.12
CA PHE A 5 -4.72 -18.80 -27.93
C PHE A 5 -3.96 -17.53 -27.49
N PHE A 6 -3.65 -16.63 -28.43
CA PHE A 6 -2.83 -15.44 -28.17
C PHE A 6 -3.60 -14.26 -27.54
N GLN A 7 -4.94 -14.28 -27.56
CA GLN A 7 -5.78 -13.21 -27.01
C GLN A 7 -5.79 -13.15 -25.47
N ARG A 8 -5.27 -14.18 -24.77
CA ARG A 8 -5.40 -14.31 -23.30
C ARG A 8 -4.21 -13.76 -22.51
N PHE A 9 -3.06 -13.51 -23.15
CA PHE A 9 -1.86 -13.02 -22.47
C PHE A 9 -1.82 -11.49 -22.41
N ARG A 10 -2.28 -10.94 -21.26
CA ARG A 10 -2.24 -9.50 -20.87
C ARG A 10 -0.84 -8.87 -20.86
N TRP A 11 0.21 -9.65 -21.14
CA TRP A 11 1.62 -9.25 -21.20
C TRP A 11 1.98 -8.46 -22.46
N PHE A 12 1.28 -8.65 -23.58
CA PHE A 12 1.56 -7.89 -24.82
C PHE A 12 1.26 -6.39 -24.70
N LYS A 13 0.37 -5.97 -23.79
CA LYS A 13 0.16 -4.55 -23.46
C LYS A 13 1.34 -3.96 -22.69
N VAL A 14 1.95 -4.73 -21.77
CA VAL A 14 3.12 -4.31 -20.99
C VAL A 14 4.35 -4.13 -21.88
N LEU A 15 4.56 -5.04 -22.85
CA LEU A 15 5.62 -4.92 -23.87
C LEU A 15 5.48 -3.66 -24.75
N ARG A 16 4.26 -3.11 -24.87
CA ARG A 16 4.03 -1.83 -25.57
C ARG A 16 4.52 -0.64 -24.74
N SER A 17 4.42 -0.70 -23.40
CA SER A 17 4.98 0.30 -22.48
C SER A 17 6.51 0.34 -22.50
N PHE A 18 7.19 -0.78 -22.82
CA PHE A 18 8.64 -0.82 -23.02
C PHE A 18 9.13 0.03 -24.22
N ARG A 19 8.23 0.54 -25.09
CA ARG A 19 8.62 1.57 -26.08
C ARG A 19 9.06 2.87 -25.42
N ALA A 20 8.61 3.18 -24.20
CA ALA A 20 9.13 4.29 -23.41
C ALA A 20 10.62 4.10 -23.07
N PHE A 21 11.08 2.87 -22.89
CA PHE A 21 12.51 2.54 -22.69
C PHE A 21 13.36 2.80 -23.94
N ARG A 22 12.74 2.90 -25.13
CA ARG A 22 13.44 3.35 -26.35
C ARG A 22 13.81 4.83 -26.28
N ALA A 23 13.03 5.65 -25.57
CA ALA A 23 13.36 7.06 -25.33
C ALA A 23 14.58 7.24 -24.41
N TRP A 24 14.83 6.30 -23.48
CA TRP A 24 16.07 6.24 -22.70
C TRP A 24 17.31 6.17 -23.60
N ARG A 25 17.25 5.39 -24.70
CA ARG A 25 18.34 5.29 -25.68
C ARG A 25 18.65 6.65 -26.34
N THR A 26 17.64 7.47 -26.60
CA THR A 26 17.80 8.82 -27.16
C THR A 26 18.38 9.80 -26.16
N ILE A 27 17.98 9.72 -24.88
CA ILE A 27 18.56 10.52 -23.78
C ILE A 27 20.05 10.18 -23.59
N THR A 28 20.42 8.91 -23.77
CA THR A 28 21.82 8.48 -23.77
C THR A 28 22.58 8.83 -25.06
N HIS A 29 22.04 9.60 -26.01
CA HIS A 29 22.80 9.99 -27.21
C HIS A 29 23.65 11.25 -26.99
N SER A 30 23.17 12.21 -26.20
CA SER A 30 23.91 13.45 -25.91
C SER A 30 24.92 13.26 -24.78
N GLN A 31 26.14 13.81 -24.95
CA GLN A 31 27.22 13.72 -23.95
C GLN A 31 26.81 14.31 -22.59
N ASN A 32 26.03 15.40 -22.60
CA ASN A 32 25.62 16.11 -21.38
C ASN A 32 24.65 15.29 -20.52
N MET A 33 23.68 14.58 -21.13
CA MET A 33 22.70 13.78 -20.37
C MET A 33 23.30 12.47 -19.82
N ARG A 34 24.33 11.92 -20.48
CA ARG A 34 25.07 10.75 -19.97
C ARG A 34 25.76 11.00 -18.64
N ILE A 35 26.28 12.21 -18.44
CA ILE A 35 26.95 12.60 -17.19
C ILE A 35 25.93 12.63 -16.06
N VAL A 36 24.77 13.26 -16.27
CA VAL A 36 23.69 13.32 -15.27
C VAL A 36 23.18 11.92 -14.91
N VAL A 37 22.94 11.06 -15.90
CA VAL A 37 22.50 9.68 -15.66
C VAL A 37 23.56 8.85 -14.92
N LYS A 38 24.84 9.01 -15.26
CA LYS A 38 25.94 8.36 -14.51
C LYS A 38 26.02 8.85 -13.08
N SER A 39 25.83 10.15 -12.84
CA SER A 39 25.77 10.71 -11.49
C SER A 39 24.60 10.15 -10.69
N ILE A 40 23.40 10.05 -11.28
CA ILE A 40 22.21 9.46 -10.64
C ILE A 40 22.40 7.97 -10.34
N LEU A 41 22.98 7.21 -11.29
CA LEU A 41 23.25 5.79 -11.07
C LEU A 41 24.34 5.55 -10.01
N SER A 42 25.31 6.46 -9.92
CA SER A 42 26.34 6.42 -8.88
C SER A 42 25.76 6.69 -7.48
N THR A 43 24.78 7.60 -7.37
CA THR A 43 24.12 7.85 -6.08
C THR A 43 23.13 6.75 -5.70
N LEU A 44 22.52 6.06 -6.67
CA LEU A 44 21.58 4.95 -6.45
C LEU A 44 22.17 3.83 -5.58
N HIS A 45 23.47 3.54 -5.71
CA HIS A 45 24.13 2.50 -4.91
C HIS A 45 24.16 2.86 -3.41
N MET A 46 24.37 4.14 -3.06
CA MET A 46 24.31 4.59 -1.66
C MET A 46 22.87 4.56 -1.12
N PHE A 47 21.89 4.97 -1.94
CA PHE A 47 20.47 4.86 -1.58
C PHE A 47 20.01 3.41 -1.36
N GLY A 48 20.65 2.43 -2.00
CA GLY A 48 20.32 1.00 -1.85
C GLY A 48 20.47 0.47 -0.43
N ASN A 49 21.54 0.84 0.28
CA ASN A 49 21.76 0.41 1.65
C ASN A 49 20.67 0.94 2.60
N ILE A 50 20.26 2.19 2.39
CA ILE A 50 19.25 2.87 3.18
C ILE A 50 17.88 2.27 2.90
N ALA A 51 17.56 2.07 1.63
CA ALA A 51 16.33 1.42 1.20
C ALA A 51 16.20 0.00 1.80
N MET A 52 17.31 -0.74 1.94
CA MET A 52 17.30 -2.04 2.60
C MET A 52 16.89 -1.94 4.08
N VAL A 53 17.48 -1.00 4.83
CA VAL A 53 17.12 -0.78 6.26
C VAL A 53 15.66 -0.38 6.39
N MET A 54 15.19 0.55 5.55
CA MET A 54 13.78 0.97 5.52
C MET A 54 12.85 -0.20 5.23
N LEU A 55 13.20 -1.05 4.27
CA LEU A 55 12.41 -2.23 3.92
C LEU A 55 12.28 -3.19 5.10
N VAL A 56 13.36 -3.44 5.85
CA VAL A 56 13.31 -4.32 7.03
C VAL A 56 12.35 -3.77 8.09
N ILE A 57 12.40 -2.46 8.33
CA ILE A 57 11.52 -1.82 9.31
C ILE A 57 10.07 -1.84 8.85
N PHE A 58 9.83 -1.58 7.56
CA PHE A 58 8.49 -1.69 6.99
C PHE A 58 7.95 -3.12 7.07
N LEU A 59 8.80 -4.14 6.93
CA LEU A 59 8.42 -5.53 7.13
C LEU A 59 8.07 -5.82 8.60
N ILE A 60 8.86 -5.33 9.56
CA ILE A 60 8.58 -5.49 11.00
C ILE A 60 7.22 -4.87 11.34
N PHE A 61 7.00 -3.60 10.98
CA PHE A 61 5.72 -2.92 11.18
C PHE A 61 4.59 -3.56 10.37
N GLY A 62 4.87 -4.07 9.18
CA GLY A 62 3.89 -4.76 8.35
C GLY A 62 3.38 -6.04 9.01
N VAL A 63 4.28 -6.87 9.57
CA VAL A 63 3.90 -8.07 10.32
C VAL A 63 3.12 -7.70 11.58
N ILE A 64 3.59 -6.71 12.36
CA ILE A 64 2.88 -6.25 13.56
C ILE A 64 1.47 -5.75 13.20
N GLY A 65 1.35 -4.94 12.15
CA GLY A 65 0.08 -4.38 11.68
C GLY A 65 -0.91 -5.46 11.22
N VAL A 66 -0.44 -6.47 10.49
CA VAL A 66 -1.28 -7.63 10.11
C VAL A 66 -1.78 -8.37 11.35
N GLN A 67 -0.92 -8.60 12.36
CA GLN A 67 -1.36 -9.31 13.57
C GLN A 67 -2.36 -8.53 14.42
N LEU A 68 -2.30 -7.20 14.41
CA LEU A 68 -3.22 -6.35 15.18
C LEU A 68 -4.55 -6.09 14.45
N PHE A 69 -4.51 -5.86 13.14
CA PHE A 69 -5.62 -5.25 12.39
C PHE A 69 -6.18 -6.12 11.26
N LYS A 70 -5.70 -7.34 11.06
CA LYS A 70 -6.22 -8.25 10.02
C LYS A 70 -7.72 -8.47 10.17
N GLY A 71 -8.46 -8.31 9.06
CA GLY A 71 -9.90 -8.51 8.98
C GLY A 71 -10.75 -7.43 9.66
N ARG A 72 -10.16 -6.50 10.41
CA ARG A 72 -10.89 -5.44 11.15
C ARG A 72 -11.31 -4.26 10.30
N LEU A 73 -10.72 -4.11 9.11
CA LEU A 73 -10.94 -2.99 8.18
C LEU A 73 -11.97 -3.32 7.08
N ARG A 74 -12.71 -4.41 7.23
CA ARG A 74 -13.73 -4.81 6.26
C ARG A 74 -15.02 -4.05 6.51
N LEU A 75 -15.73 -3.77 5.43
CA LEU A 75 -16.97 -3.02 5.43
C LEU A 75 -17.98 -3.72 4.53
N CYS A 76 -19.25 -3.42 4.74
CA CYS A 76 -20.28 -3.86 3.82
C CYS A 76 -20.22 -3.03 2.54
N ILE A 77 -20.15 -3.69 1.39
CA ILE A 77 -20.07 -3.08 0.06
C ILE A 77 -21.19 -3.62 -0.82
N GLN A 78 -21.96 -2.71 -1.41
CA GLN A 78 -22.99 -3.06 -2.39
C GLN A 78 -22.36 -3.45 -3.74
N ASN A 79 -23.15 -4.04 -4.64
CA ASN A 79 -22.68 -4.39 -5.98
C ASN A 79 -22.18 -3.19 -6.80
N ASP A 80 -22.68 -1.99 -6.52
CA ASP A 80 -22.30 -0.74 -7.17
C ASP A 80 -21.02 -0.10 -6.58
N GLY A 81 -20.42 -0.72 -5.55
CA GLY A 81 -19.23 -0.20 -4.86
C GLY A 81 -19.53 0.82 -3.76
N THR A 82 -20.81 1.06 -3.45
CA THR A 82 -21.22 1.93 -2.34
C THR A 82 -20.88 1.28 -1.00
N GLN A 83 -20.31 2.07 -0.09
CA GLN A 83 -19.91 1.63 1.24
C GLN A 83 -21.06 1.83 2.23
N LEU A 84 -21.37 0.79 3.00
CA LEU A 84 -22.46 0.77 3.98
C LEU A 84 -21.89 0.46 5.39
N PRO A 85 -21.21 1.41 6.05
CA PRO A 85 -20.53 1.17 7.33
C PRO A 85 -21.48 0.91 8.51
N GLN A 86 -22.79 1.02 8.32
CA GLN A 86 -23.79 0.86 9.37
C GLN A 86 -24.16 -0.60 9.68
N PHE A 87 -23.90 -1.54 8.77
CA PHE A 87 -24.33 -2.94 8.90
C PHE A 87 -23.22 -3.82 9.49
N ASN A 88 -23.61 -4.82 10.27
CA ASN A 88 -22.71 -5.91 10.67
C ASN A 88 -22.50 -6.91 9.50
N GLU A 89 -21.54 -7.82 9.64
CA GLU A 89 -21.23 -8.81 8.60
C GLU A 89 -22.44 -9.70 8.28
N ASP A 90 -23.14 -10.24 9.28
CA ASP A 90 -24.31 -11.10 9.07
C ASP A 90 -25.46 -10.37 8.35
N GLU A 91 -25.71 -9.11 8.75
CA GLU A 91 -26.72 -8.27 8.12
C GLU A 91 -26.35 -7.97 6.67
N CYS A 92 -25.08 -7.62 6.41
CA CYS A 92 -24.57 -7.37 5.07
C CYS A 92 -24.75 -8.57 4.14
N LEU A 93 -24.39 -9.76 4.61
CA LEU A 93 -24.51 -11.00 3.86
C LEU A 93 -25.98 -11.39 3.62
N SER A 94 -26.87 -11.14 4.59
CA SER A 94 -28.31 -11.38 4.46
C SER A 94 -28.97 -10.53 3.36
N LEU A 95 -28.46 -9.32 3.12
CA LEU A 95 -28.89 -8.41 2.07
C LEU A 95 -28.29 -8.75 0.69
N GLY A 96 -27.44 -9.77 0.61
CA GLY A 96 -26.73 -10.15 -0.61
C GLY A 96 -25.61 -9.18 -1.00
N HIS A 97 -25.06 -8.44 -0.03
CA HIS A 97 -23.90 -7.56 -0.21
C HIS A 97 -22.59 -8.28 0.13
N ARG A 98 -21.44 -7.65 -0.16
CA ARG A 98 -20.11 -8.23 0.09
C ARG A 98 -19.47 -7.60 1.32
N TRP A 99 -18.87 -8.44 2.17
CA TRP A 99 -18.07 -7.99 3.30
C TRP A 99 -16.58 -8.08 2.96
N GLU A 100 -16.02 -6.99 2.46
CA GLU A 100 -14.63 -6.95 1.99
C GLU A 100 -13.97 -5.61 2.31
N ASN A 101 -12.65 -5.55 2.18
CA ASN A 101 -11.94 -4.29 2.36
C ASN A 101 -12.06 -3.45 1.09
N PRO A 102 -12.60 -2.22 1.15
CA PRO A 102 -12.73 -1.38 -0.04
C PRO A 102 -11.38 -0.91 -0.59
N ASN A 103 -10.33 -0.91 0.25
CA ASN A 103 -9.01 -0.42 -0.12
C ASN A 103 -8.03 -1.57 -0.29
N ILE A 104 -7.18 -1.51 -1.32
CA ILE A 104 -6.08 -2.48 -1.51
C ILE A 104 -4.96 -2.32 -0.47
N ALA A 105 -4.81 -1.12 0.07
CA ALA A 105 -3.86 -0.78 1.12
C ALA A 105 -4.55 -0.99 2.47
N ASN A 106 -4.21 -2.11 3.12
CA ASN A 106 -4.84 -2.58 4.35
C ASN A 106 -3.94 -3.61 5.07
N PHE A 107 -4.39 -4.16 6.19
CA PHE A 107 -3.62 -5.13 7.00
C PHE A 107 -4.09 -6.59 6.85
N ASP A 108 -4.78 -6.97 5.77
CA ASP A 108 -5.23 -8.37 5.60
C ASP A 108 -4.09 -9.32 5.21
N ASN A 109 -3.03 -8.79 4.58
CA ASN A 109 -1.82 -9.51 4.19
C ASN A 109 -0.60 -8.58 4.22
N ILE A 110 0.61 -9.17 4.22
CA ILE A 110 1.87 -8.41 4.31
C ILE A 110 2.06 -7.46 3.13
N GLY A 111 1.70 -7.86 1.91
CA GLY A 111 1.87 -7.03 0.72
C GLY A 111 1.00 -5.76 0.77
N SER A 112 -0.28 -5.92 1.09
CA SER A 112 -1.22 -4.82 1.32
C SER A 112 -0.78 -3.91 2.47
N ALA A 113 -0.20 -4.49 3.53
CA ALA A 113 0.29 -3.73 4.69
C ALA A 113 1.50 -2.87 4.30
N LEU A 114 2.43 -3.41 3.50
CA LEU A 114 3.57 -2.65 2.99
C LEU A 114 3.13 -1.49 2.09
N ILE A 115 2.12 -1.69 1.24
CA ILE A 115 1.55 -0.62 0.39
C ILE A 115 0.98 0.49 1.28
N LEU A 116 0.20 0.13 2.30
CA LEU A 116 -0.35 1.09 3.26
C LEU A 116 0.75 1.84 4.01
N LEU A 117 1.80 1.15 4.48
CA LEU A 117 2.90 1.77 5.20
C LEU A 117 3.71 2.74 4.31
N VAL A 118 3.90 2.42 3.02
CA VAL A 118 4.51 3.35 2.05
C VAL A 118 3.63 4.59 1.83
N GLU A 119 2.32 4.41 1.71
CA GLU A 119 1.36 5.52 1.57
C GLU A 119 1.36 6.41 2.82
N VAL A 120 1.43 5.82 4.01
CA VAL A 120 1.48 6.55 5.28
C VAL A 120 2.82 7.25 5.48
N ALA A 121 3.92 6.64 5.01
CA ALA A 121 5.26 7.23 5.07
C ALA A 121 5.41 8.49 4.20
N SER A 122 4.54 8.73 3.21
CA SER A 122 4.55 9.98 2.44
C SER A 122 3.92 11.17 3.18
N VAL A 123 3.30 10.95 4.34
CA VAL A 123 2.71 11.99 5.23
C VAL A 123 1.51 12.74 4.61
N GLU A 124 1.01 12.36 3.44
CA GLU A 124 -0.09 13.10 2.79
C GLU A 124 -1.49 12.67 3.26
N MET A 125 -1.68 11.38 3.57
CA MET A 125 -3.00 10.81 3.90
C MET A 125 -3.01 10.00 5.19
N TRP A 126 -1.94 10.11 5.99
CA TRP A 126 -1.78 9.29 7.19
C TRP A 126 -2.84 9.49 8.27
N PRO A 127 -3.40 10.70 8.53
CA PRO A 127 -4.39 10.86 9.59
C PRO A 127 -5.67 10.11 9.25
N ASP A 128 -6.13 10.18 8.00
CA ASP A 128 -7.34 9.49 7.53
C ASP A 128 -7.16 7.97 7.62
N ARG A 129 -6.00 7.46 7.20
CA ARG A 129 -5.66 6.04 7.35
C ARG A 129 -5.63 5.61 8.81
N MET A 130 -5.02 6.42 9.68
CA MET A 130 -4.99 6.17 11.12
C MET A 130 -6.41 6.15 11.70
N TYR A 131 -7.26 7.13 11.36
CA TYR A 131 -8.64 7.21 11.85
C TYR A 131 -9.48 6.00 11.41
N THR A 132 -9.33 5.54 10.16
CA THR A 132 -10.00 4.30 9.72
C THR A 132 -9.59 3.09 10.58
N VAL A 133 -8.32 3.00 10.98
CA VAL A 133 -7.83 1.91 11.85
C VAL A 133 -8.25 2.10 13.30
N MET A 134 -8.36 3.33 13.79
CA MET A 134 -8.88 3.66 15.12
C MET A 134 -10.37 3.32 15.27
N ASP A 135 -11.14 3.47 14.19
CA ASP A 135 -12.58 3.18 14.15
C ASP A 135 -12.88 1.71 13.83
N ALA A 136 -11.86 0.93 13.50
CA ALA A 136 -11.98 -0.50 13.26
C ALA A 136 -12.47 -1.20 14.54
N THR A 137 -13.28 -2.24 14.36
CA THR A 137 -13.84 -3.08 15.43
C THR A 137 -13.36 -4.53 15.24
N PRO A 138 -13.65 -5.44 16.19
CA PRO A 138 -13.41 -6.86 15.95
C PRO A 138 -14.06 -7.35 14.65
N SER A 139 -13.47 -8.38 14.03
CA SER A 139 -13.97 -8.93 12.75
C SER A 139 -15.45 -9.28 12.86
N GLY A 140 -16.25 -8.78 11.90
CA GLY A 140 -17.68 -9.05 11.78
C GLY A 140 -18.61 -7.99 12.35
N GLU A 141 -18.08 -7.05 13.13
CA GLU A 141 -18.84 -5.91 13.62
C GLU A 141 -18.70 -4.68 12.72
N ARG A 142 -19.74 -3.85 12.70
CA ARG A 142 -19.67 -2.51 12.10
C ARG A 142 -18.58 -1.66 12.77
N PRO A 143 -17.87 -0.78 12.03
CA PRO A 143 -16.91 0.16 12.59
C PRO A 143 -17.59 1.08 13.61
N ARG A 144 -16.90 1.38 14.70
CA ARG A 144 -17.36 2.29 15.76
C ARG A 144 -16.27 3.29 16.06
N ARG A 145 -16.67 4.56 16.18
CA ARG A 145 -15.74 5.64 16.46
C ARG A 145 -14.91 5.33 17.71
N ASN A 146 -13.58 5.38 17.58
CA ASN A 146 -12.61 5.07 18.63
C ASN A 146 -12.66 3.62 19.18
N GLY A 147 -13.20 2.65 18.45
CA GLY A 147 -13.28 1.24 18.90
C GLY A 147 -11.91 0.58 19.17
N ASN A 148 -10.87 0.98 18.43
CA ASN A 148 -9.49 0.51 18.56
C ASN A 148 -8.49 1.67 18.63
N ALA A 149 -8.90 2.80 19.23
CA ALA A 149 -8.12 4.04 19.23
C ALA A 149 -6.70 3.90 19.79
N VAL A 150 -6.55 3.25 20.96
CA VAL A 150 -5.24 3.12 21.65
C VAL A 150 -4.23 2.29 20.84
N PRO A 151 -4.53 1.04 20.44
CA PRO A 151 -3.55 0.24 19.69
C PRO A 151 -3.24 0.85 18.31
N ALA A 152 -4.22 1.45 17.64
CA ALA A 152 -4.01 2.12 16.37
C ALA A 152 -3.10 3.36 16.51
N ALA A 153 -3.39 4.25 17.45
CA ALA A 153 -2.59 5.44 17.68
C ALA A 153 -1.14 5.10 18.04
N LEU A 154 -0.92 4.14 18.94
CA LEU A 154 0.43 3.69 19.32
C LEU A 154 1.20 3.12 18.12
N PHE A 155 0.53 2.35 17.26
CA PHE A 155 1.13 1.80 16.05
C PHE A 155 1.60 2.89 15.09
N PHE A 156 0.74 3.84 14.73
CA PHE A 156 1.09 4.89 13.77
C PHE A 156 2.10 5.89 14.34
N VAL A 157 1.93 6.32 15.60
CA VAL A 157 2.86 7.26 16.23
C VAL A 157 4.25 6.65 16.37
N SER A 158 4.36 5.38 16.81
CA SER A 158 5.67 4.71 16.89
C SER A 158 6.32 4.54 15.52
N PHE A 159 5.54 4.23 14.48
CA PHE A 159 6.02 4.16 13.10
C PHE A 159 6.62 5.49 12.64
N PHE A 160 5.93 6.61 12.90
CA PHE A 160 6.45 7.93 12.55
C PHE A 160 7.68 8.33 13.35
N ILE A 161 7.71 8.08 14.66
CA ILE A 161 8.88 8.39 15.49
C ILE A 161 10.12 7.65 14.98
N ILE A 162 10.00 6.34 14.74
CA ILE A 162 11.10 5.51 14.25
C ILE A 162 11.48 5.91 12.82
N GLY A 163 10.50 6.12 11.94
CA GLY A 163 10.73 6.53 10.55
C GLY A 163 11.41 7.90 10.44
N SER A 164 10.95 8.90 11.20
CA SER A 164 11.55 10.23 11.22
C SER A 164 12.98 10.21 11.75
N PHE A 165 13.26 9.44 12.82
CA PHE A 165 14.62 9.31 13.32
C PHE A 165 15.58 8.80 12.24
N LEU A 166 15.16 7.80 11.46
CA LEU A 166 15.99 7.19 10.43
C LEU A 166 16.24 8.10 9.23
N VAL A 167 15.23 8.88 8.82
CA VAL A 167 15.37 9.87 7.74
C VAL A 167 16.27 11.03 8.17
N ILE A 168 16.24 11.43 9.44
CA ILE A 168 17.07 12.51 9.99
C ILE A 168 18.50 12.03 10.26
N SER A 169 18.69 10.78 10.67
CA SER A 169 20.02 10.18 10.93
C SER A 169 20.82 9.86 9.66
N LEU A 170 20.32 10.31 8.50
CA LEU A 170 20.85 10.04 7.17
C LEU A 170 21.58 11.25 6.57
#